data_AF-A0A7V8YQV7-F1
#
_entry.id   AF-A0A7V8YQV7-F1
#
_cell.length_a   1.000
_cell.length_b   1.000
_cell.length_c   1.000
_cell.angle_alpha   90.00
_cell.angle_beta   90.00
_cell.angle_gamma   90.00
#
_symmetry.space_group_name_H-M   'P 1'
#
loop_
_entity.id
_entity.type
_entity.pdbx_description
1 polymer ?
#
loop_
_entity_poly.entity_id
_entity_poly.type
_entity_poly.pdbx_seq_one_letter_code
_entity_poly.pdbx_strand_id
1 'polypeptide(L)'
;YMNTYGLHSIHGRAPAIAPGVALARPDLSVWVITGDGDGLSIGGNHLIHSLRRNVNLTILLFNNQIYGLTKGQYSPTSEVGKVTKSSPFGSLDYPFNPISVALGAEATFVARTHDMDRKHMQETFRRAHQHRGSAFVEIYQNCNVFNDGAFEQILAKDKRPEMLIDLRHGEPIRFGPDGNHGVVLNEFGEAQVVDVADVGEDALLVHDESRPDPSLAFALSRLADQPTTPTPVGIFRAVHRPVYEDLAQQQLASAQERSGPGDLKTLIESGSVWEVS
;
A
#
# COMPACT_ATOMS: atom_id res chain seq x y z
N TYR A 1 -10.90 -20.59 2.37
CA TYR A 1 -10.63 -19.14 2.29
C TYR A 1 -10.75 -18.63 0.86
N MET A 2 -10.04 -19.17 -0.15
CA MET A 2 -10.28 -18.88 -1.57
C MET A 2 -10.09 -20.14 -2.43
N ASN A 3 -10.80 -20.26 -3.56
CA ASN A 3 -10.62 -21.34 -4.53
C ASN A 3 -9.77 -20.86 -5.72
N THR A 4 -8.48 -20.66 -5.48
CA THR A 4 -7.51 -20.13 -6.46
C THR A 4 -6.16 -20.85 -6.29
N TYR A 5 -5.23 -20.64 -7.21
CA TYR A 5 -3.82 -20.94 -6.94
C TYR A 5 -3.32 -20.08 -5.77
N GLY A 6 -2.48 -20.65 -4.92
CA GLY A 6 -1.94 -19.97 -3.75
C GLY A 6 -0.55 -20.49 -3.38
N LEU A 7 0.29 -19.59 -2.90
CA LEU A 7 1.63 -19.89 -2.39
C LEU A 7 1.77 -19.27 -1.01
N HIS A 8 2.03 -20.11 0.00
CA HIS A 8 2.48 -19.62 1.30
C HIS A 8 4.00 -19.55 1.27
N SER A 9 4.55 -18.34 1.13
CA SER A 9 5.98 -18.11 1.06
C SER A 9 6.64 -18.17 2.45
N ILE A 10 7.89 -17.72 2.52
CA ILE A 10 8.55 -17.41 3.80
C ILE A 10 8.33 -15.94 4.18
N HIS A 11 8.51 -15.64 5.47
CA HIS A 11 8.24 -14.33 6.07
C HIS A 11 8.96 -13.18 5.32
N GLY A 12 8.19 -12.17 4.93
CA GLY A 12 8.64 -10.99 4.20
C GLY A 12 9.15 -11.23 2.79
N ARG A 13 8.91 -12.42 2.20
CA ARG A 13 9.37 -12.74 0.83
C ARG A 13 8.25 -12.82 -0.19
N ALA A 14 6.99 -12.63 0.19
CA ALA A 14 5.91 -12.54 -0.78
C ALA A 14 6.15 -11.44 -1.84
N PRO A 15 6.60 -10.21 -1.49
CA PRO A 15 6.97 -9.20 -2.48
C PRO A 15 8.25 -9.52 -3.26
N ALA A 16 9.05 -10.51 -2.85
CA ALA A 16 10.20 -10.97 -3.64
C ALA A 16 9.81 -12.03 -4.67
N ILE A 17 8.90 -12.92 -4.31
CA ILE A 17 8.47 -14.06 -5.13
C ILE A 17 7.41 -13.64 -6.15
N ALA A 18 6.44 -12.81 -5.75
CA ALA A 18 5.32 -12.40 -6.60
C ALA A 18 5.76 -11.74 -7.92
N PRO A 19 6.79 -10.87 -7.96
CA PRO A 19 7.32 -10.39 -9.23
C PRO A 19 7.77 -11.50 -10.17
N GLY A 20 8.44 -12.54 -9.66
CA GLY A 20 8.86 -13.67 -10.50
C GLY A 20 7.66 -14.37 -11.16
N VAL A 21 6.56 -14.53 -10.43
CA VAL A 21 5.30 -15.09 -10.97
C VAL A 21 4.71 -14.16 -12.04
N ALA A 22 4.62 -12.86 -11.76
CA ALA A 22 4.05 -11.89 -12.70
C ALA A 22 4.85 -11.79 -14.00
N LEU A 23 6.19 -11.83 -13.92
CA LEU A 23 7.06 -11.84 -15.11
C LEU A 23 6.95 -13.14 -15.92
N ALA A 24 6.89 -14.29 -15.24
CA ALA A 24 6.82 -15.59 -15.91
C ALA A 24 5.42 -15.87 -16.50
N ARG A 25 4.37 -15.31 -15.90
CA ARG A 25 2.97 -15.53 -16.24
C ARG A 25 2.18 -14.21 -16.23
N PRO A 26 2.41 -13.34 -17.22
CA PRO A 26 1.76 -12.03 -17.30
C PRO A 26 0.24 -12.11 -17.53
N ASP A 27 -0.28 -13.30 -17.85
CA ASP A 27 -1.72 -13.59 -17.97
C ASP A 27 -2.43 -13.76 -16.61
N LEU A 28 -1.68 -13.93 -15.51
CA LEU A 28 -2.23 -14.11 -14.18
C LEU A 28 -2.46 -12.78 -13.46
N SER A 29 -3.53 -12.71 -12.67
CA SER A 29 -3.68 -11.67 -11.66
C SER A 29 -2.97 -12.10 -10.38
N VAL A 30 -1.90 -11.39 -10.01
CA VAL A 30 -1.06 -11.75 -8.86
C VAL A 30 -1.36 -10.84 -7.67
N TRP A 31 -1.75 -11.46 -6.56
CA TRP A 31 -2.12 -10.78 -5.33
C TRP A 31 -1.16 -11.18 -4.20
N VAL A 32 -0.67 -10.18 -3.46
CA VAL A 32 0.18 -10.36 -2.28
C VAL A 32 -0.60 -9.96 -1.05
N ILE A 33 -0.76 -10.91 -0.12
CA ILE A 33 -1.38 -10.68 1.17
C ILE A 33 -0.26 -10.62 2.21
N THR A 34 -0.13 -9.49 2.90
CA THR A 34 0.93 -9.27 3.89
C THR A 34 0.38 -8.57 5.13
N GLY A 35 1.03 -8.77 6.28
CA GLY A 35 0.78 -7.96 7.48
C GLY A 35 1.72 -6.75 7.51
N ASP A 36 1.41 -5.78 8.35
CA ASP A 36 2.31 -4.66 8.69
C ASP A 36 3.74 -5.11 9.05
N GLY A 37 3.89 -6.10 9.93
CA GLY A 37 5.19 -6.65 10.29
C GLY A 37 5.89 -7.41 9.16
N ASP A 38 5.14 -8.19 8.38
CA ASP A 38 5.68 -8.95 7.25
C ASP A 38 6.17 -8.02 6.13
N GLY A 39 5.37 -7.03 5.75
CA GLY A 39 5.61 -6.15 4.61
C GLY A 39 6.47 -4.94 4.91
N LEU A 40 6.41 -4.38 6.14
CA LEU A 40 7.12 -3.13 6.49
C LEU A 40 8.33 -3.33 7.41
N SER A 41 8.51 -4.52 7.99
CA SER A 41 9.74 -4.89 8.69
C SER A 41 10.64 -5.73 7.78
N ILE A 42 10.68 -7.06 7.98
CA ILE A 42 11.57 -7.97 7.28
C ILE A 42 11.36 -8.01 5.75
N GLY A 43 10.17 -7.65 5.27
CA GLY A 43 9.84 -7.54 3.85
C GLY A 43 10.02 -6.15 3.23
N GLY A 44 10.37 -5.13 4.02
CA GLY A 44 10.35 -3.73 3.60
C GLY A 44 11.13 -3.45 2.31
N ASN A 45 12.35 -3.98 2.20
CA ASN A 45 13.18 -3.75 1.02
C ASN A 45 12.61 -4.40 -0.26
N HIS A 46 11.94 -5.55 -0.11
CA HIS A 46 11.29 -6.22 -1.25
C HIS A 46 10.02 -5.49 -1.67
N LEU A 47 9.26 -4.98 -0.69
CA LEU A 47 8.07 -4.17 -0.94
C LEU A 47 8.42 -2.92 -1.75
N ILE A 48 9.34 -2.08 -1.26
CA ILE A 48 9.68 -0.83 -1.94
C ILE A 48 10.22 -1.06 -3.36
N HIS A 49 11.00 -2.12 -3.59
CA HIS A 49 11.52 -2.41 -4.92
C HIS A 49 10.48 -3.01 -5.87
N SER A 50 9.45 -3.68 -5.35
CA SER A 50 8.31 -4.12 -6.17
C SER A 50 7.51 -2.92 -6.65
N LEU A 51 7.20 -1.99 -5.74
CA LEU A 51 6.50 -0.74 -6.04
C LEU A 51 7.28 0.13 -7.02
N ARG A 52 8.58 0.36 -6.75
CA ARG A 52 9.46 1.19 -7.60
C ARG A 52 9.59 0.65 -9.02
N ARG A 53 9.67 -0.67 -9.19
CA ARG A 53 9.74 -1.29 -10.53
C ARG A 53 8.43 -1.17 -11.29
N ASN A 54 7.31 -0.90 -10.61
CA ASN A 54 5.97 -0.95 -11.19
C ASN A 54 5.62 -2.33 -11.77
N VAL A 55 5.88 -3.39 -10.99
CA VAL A 55 5.45 -4.75 -11.34
C VAL A 55 3.93 -4.83 -11.20
N ASN A 56 3.23 -5.47 -12.12
CA ASN A 56 1.77 -5.59 -12.14
C ASN A 56 1.25 -6.52 -11.03
N LEU A 57 1.18 -5.99 -9.81
CA LEU A 57 0.85 -6.70 -8.58
C LEU A 57 -0.19 -5.91 -7.78
N THR A 58 -1.13 -6.62 -7.16
CA THR A 58 -1.99 -6.05 -6.11
C THR A 58 -1.49 -6.50 -4.74
N ILE A 59 -1.02 -5.56 -3.92
CA ILE A 59 -0.49 -5.80 -2.58
C ILE A 59 -1.51 -5.29 -1.55
N LEU A 60 -2.04 -6.21 -0.75
CA LEU A 60 -2.95 -5.93 0.36
C LEU A 60 -2.16 -6.05 1.66
N LEU A 61 -1.98 -4.93 2.35
CA LEU A 61 -1.33 -4.86 3.65
C LEU A 61 -2.38 -4.75 4.75
N PHE A 62 -2.53 -5.81 5.53
CA PHE A 62 -3.39 -5.84 6.70
C PHE A 62 -2.64 -5.21 7.88
N ASN A 63 -3.01 -3.98 8.21
CA ASN A 63 -2.43 -3.22 9.30
C ASN A 63 -3.28 -3.42 10.55
N ASN A 64 -2.76 -4.18 11.50
CA ASN A 64 -3.35 -4.37 12.83
C ASN A 64 -2.43 -3.84 13.95
N GLN A 65 -1.36 -3.15 13.58
CA GLN A 65 -0.37 -2.53 14.45
C GLN A 65 0.26 -3.48 15.46
N ILE A 66 0.38 -4.79 15.13
CA ILE A 66 0.96 -5.80 16.02
C ILE A 66 1.34 -7.11 15.30
N TYR A 67 2.41 -7.77 15.75
CA TYR A 67 2.67 -9.16 15.34
C TYR A 67 1.73 -10.15 16.07
N GLY A 68 0.54 -10.35 15.52
CA GLY A 68 -0.48 -11.22 16.11
C GLY A 68 -0.06 -12.69 16.21
N LEU A 69 0.47 -13.28 15.12
CA LEU A 69 0.77 -14.72 15.06
C LEU A 69 1.89 -15.15 16.02
N THR A 70 2.87 -14.28 16.25
CA THR A 70 3.98 -14.51 17.19
C THR A 70 3.66 -14.11 18.64
N LYS A 71 2.37 -13.86 18.92
CA LYS A 71 1.78 -13.61 20.24
C LYS A 71 1.97 -12.19 20.81
N GLY A 72 1.98 -11.16 19.96
CA GLY A 72 1.74 -9.78 20.38
C GLY A 72 3.01 -8.97 20.68
N GLN A 73 3.96 -8.93 19.74
CA GLN A 73 5.07 -7.97 19.74
C GLN A 73 4.67 -6.73 18.94
N TYR A 74 5.22 -5.56 19.27
CA TYR A 74 4.98 -4.33 18.49
C TYR A 74 5.47 -4.48 17.05
N SER A 75 4.74 -3.92 16.09
CA SER A 75 5.06 -3.89 14.66
C SER A 75 5.60 -2.52 14.25
N PRO A 76 6.09 -2.35 13.01
CA PRO A 76 6.52 -1.03 12.50
C PRO A 76 5.41 0.02 12.39
N THR A 77 4.15 -0.34 12.64
CA THR A 77 3.01 0.60 12.66
C THR A 77 2.39 0.74 14.05
N SER A 78 2.95 0.06 15.06
CA SER A 78 2.60 0.27 16.46
C SER A 78 2.90 1.70 16.92
N GLU A 79 2.01 2.24 17.74
CA GLU A 79 2.15 3.58 18.31
C GLU A 79 3.35 3.68 19.26
N VAL A 80 3.95 4.87 19.33
CA VAL A 80 4.95 5.19 20.36
C VAL A 80 4.33 4.97 21.74
N GLY A 81 5.07 4.35 22.65
CA GLY A 81 4.60 4.01 23.99
C GLY A 81 3.78 2.72 24.06
N LYS A 82 3.51 2.03 22.94
CA LYS A 82 2.72 0.79 22.94
C LYS A 82 3.40 -0.31 23.77
N VAL A 83 2.77 -0.69 24.87
CA VAL A 83 3.22 -1.78 25.74
C VAL A 83 2.86 -3.11 25.11
N THR A 84 3.88 -3.93 24.86
CA THR A 84 3.71 -5.29 24.31
C THR A 84 4.60 -6.28 25.06
N LYS A 85 4.54 -7.57 24.71
CA LYS A 85 5.37 -8.58 25.40
C LYS A 85 6.87 -8.35 25.24
N SER A 86 7.30 -7.81 24.09
CA SER A 86 8.70 -7.48 23.82
C SER A 86 9.05 -6.02 24.12
N SER A 87 8.06 -5.17 24.35
CA SER A 87 8.21 -3.76 24.76
C SER A 87 7.43 -3.49 26.06
N PRO A 88 7.84 -4.08 27.20
CA PRO A 88 7.09 -3.98 28.46
C PRO A 88 7.01 -2.55 29.01
N PHE A 89 7.91 -1.65 28.57
CA PHE A 89 7.94 -0.24 28.94
C PHE A 89 7.42 0.69 27.84
N GLY A 90 6.81 0.13 26.80
CA GLY A 90 6.35 0.87 25.62
C GLY A 90 7.35 0.84 24.46
N SER A 91 6.85 0.90 23.23
CA SER A 91 7.67 1.05 22.02
C SER A 91 8.31 2.44 21.98
N LEU A 92 9.58 2.52 21.56
CA LEU A 92 10.27 3.80 21.30
C LEU A 92 10.26 4.15 19.81
N ASP A 93 9.92 3.19 18.95
CA ASP A 93 10.00 3.32 17.50
C ASP A 93 8.93 4.27 16.99
N TYR A 94 9.34 5.19 16.10
CA TYR A 94 8.40 6.03 15.38
C TYR A 94 7.71 5.20 14.27
N PRO A 95 6.38 5.12 14.24
CA PRO A 95 5.68 4.26 13.31
C PRO A 95 5.85 4.71 11.85
N PHE A 96 5.97 3.75 10.95
CA PHE A 96 5.80 4.03 9.53
C PHE A 96 4.36 4.43 9.25
N ASN A 97 4.21 5.39 8.33
CA ASN A 97 2.96 5.65 7.63
C ASN A 97 2.98 4.83 6.33
N PRO A 98 2.19 3.74 6.19
CA PRO A 98 2.33 2.82 5.06
C PRO A 98 2.02 3.46 3.70
N ILE A 99 1.07 4.40 3.67
CA ILE A 99 0.76 5.20 2.48
C ILE A 99 1.98 6.03 2.07
N SER A 100 2.62 6.71 3.02
CA SER A 100 3.84 7.50 2.76
C SER A 100 5.01 6.62 2.30
N VAL A 101 5.15 5.41 2.85
CA VAL A 101 6.17 4.44 2.39
C VAL A 101 5.90 4.04 0.94
N ALA A 102 4.66 3.73 0.59
CA ALA A 102 4.29 3.35 -0.78
C ALA A 102 4.47 4.50 -1.77
N LEU A 103 4.07 5.72 -1.40
CA LEU A 103 4.30 6.93 -2.19
C LEU A 103 5.80 7.22 -2.39
N GLY A 104 6.61 7.09 -1.33
CA GLY A 104 8.06 7.28 -1.40
C GLY A 104 8.79 6.21 -2.19
N ALA A 105 8.18 5.04 -2.34
CA ALA A 105 8.63 3.99 -3.24
C ALA A 105 8.14 4.20 -4.69
N GLU A 106 7.50 5.32 -5.00
CA GLU A 106 6.98 5.67 -6.33
C GLU A 106 5.94 4.66 -6.85
N ALA A 107 5.09 4.14 -5.94
CA ALA A 107 3.95 3.32 -6.31
C ALA A 107 2.99 4.09 -7.22
N THR A 108 2.43 3.40 -8.21
CA THR A 108 1.52 4.00 -9.19
C THR A 108 0.07 3.94 -8.76
N PHE A 109 -0.28 3.04 -7.83
CA PHE A 109 -1.58 3.04 -7.16
C PHE A 109 -1.40 2.86 -5.65
N VAL A 110 -1.99 3.77 -4.86
CA VAL A 110 -1.91 3.77 -3.40
C VAL A 110 -3.28 4.08 -2.82
N ALA A 111 -3.78 3.22 -1.95
CA ALA A 111 -5.08 3.37 -1.32
C ALA A 111 -5.08 2.92 0.15
N ARG A 112 -6.09 3.37 0.91
CA ARG A 112 -6.41 2.89 2.25
C ARG A 112 -7.88 2.52 2.35
N THR A 113 -8.18 1.43 3.04
CA THR A 113 -9.54 1.02 3.40
C THR A 113 -9.53 0.42 4.81
N HIS A 114 -10.69 -0.06 5.27
CA HIS A 114 -10.80 -0.80 6.52
C HIS A 114 -11.79 -1.98 6.39
N ASP A 115 -11.66 -2.97 7.27
CA ASP A 115 -12.46 -4.21 7.25
C ASP A 115 -13.94 -4.02 7.62
N MET A 116 -14.26 -2.96 8.37
CA MET A 116 -15.63 -2.62 8.79
C MET A 116 -16.50 -1.92 7.73
N ASP A 117 -16.00 -1.64 6.52
CA ASP A 117 -16.79 -1.15 5.38
C ASP A 117 -16.52 -2.00 4.13
N ARG A 118 -17.39 -3.01 3.97
CA ARG A 118 -17.27 -3.97 2.87
C ARG A 118 -17.46 -3.32 1.51
N LYS A 119 -18.30 -2.30 1.39
CA LYS A 119 -18.60 -1.66 0.10
C LYS A 119 -17.40 -0.84 -0.37
N HIS A 120 -16.88 0.00 0.52
CA HIS A 120 -15.67 0.79 0.26
C HIS A 120 -14.47 -0.12 -0.07
N MET A 121 -14.27 -1.19 0.72
CA MET A 121 -13.18 -2.15 0.49
C MET A 121 -13.30 -2.88 -0.86
N GLN A 122 -14.50 -3.35 -1.23
CA GLN A 122 -14.72 -4.01 -2.52
C GLN A 122 -14.45 -3.07 -3.70
N GLU A 123 -14.89 -1.83 -3.61
CA GLU A 123 -14.64 -0.83 -4.65
C GLU A 123 -13.15 -0.49 -4.77
N THR A 124 -12.46 -0.32 -3.64
CA THR A 124 -11.00 -0.11 -3.60
C THR A 124 -10.26 -1.27 -4.24
N PHE A 125 -10.60 -2.52 -3.91
CA PHE A 125 -9.95 -3.71 -4.48
C PHE A 125 -10.25 -3.86 -5.97
N ARG A 126 -11.46 -3.51 -6.42
CA ARG A 126 -11.83 -3.50 -7.84
C ARG A 126 -10.95 -2.52 -8.61
N ARG A 127 -10.78 -1.30 -8.09
CA ARG A 127 -9.91 -0.27 -8.68
C ARG A 127 -8.44 -0.70 -8.67
N ALA A 128 -7.95 -1.29 -7.57
CA ALA A 128 -6.59 -1.80 -7.45
C ALA A 128 -6.29 -2.95 -8.42
N HIS A 129 -7.27 -3.82 -8.67
CA HIS A 129 -7.16 -4.91 -9.64
C HIS A 129 -7.15 -4.41 -11.09
N GLN A 130 -7.93 -3.38 -11.39
CA GLN A 130 -7.99 -2.76 -12.73
C GLN A 130 -6.74 -1.95 -13.07
N HIS A 131 -5.99 -1.53 -12.05
CA HIS A 131 -4.76 -0.76 -12.20
C HIS A 131 -3.66 -1.61 -12.86
N ARG A 132 -3.07 -1.08 -13.94
CA ARG A 132 -1.91 -1.69 -14.61
C ARG A 132 -0.63 -1.18 -13.97
N GLY A 133 -0.06 -1.97 -13.05
CA GLY A 133 1.12 -1.60 -12.28
C GLY A 133 1.04 -2.08 -10.84
N SER A 134 1.94 -1.58 -10.00
CA SER A 134 1.94 -1.93 -8.58
C SER A 134 0.86 -1.16 -7.83
N ALA A 135 -0.12 -1.88 -7.31
CA ALA A 135 -1.18 -1.36 -6.45
C ALA A 135 -0.93 -1.74 -5.00
N PHE A 136 -0.83 -0.75 -4.11
CA PHE A 136 -0.69 -0.93 -2.68
C PHE A 136 -1.96 -0.47 -1.96
N VAL A 137 -2.55 -1.36 -1.16
CA VAL A 137 -3.74 -1.06 -0.36
C VAL A 137 -3.46 -1.36 1.10
N GLU A 138 -3.45 -0.33 1.94
CA GLU A 138 -3.47 -0.48 3.40
C GLU A 138 -4.90 -0.79 3.87
N ILE A 139 -5.05 -1.78 4.73
CA ILE A 139 -6.33 -2.19 5.29
C ILE A 139 -6.21 -2.11 6.81
N TYR A 140 -6.91 -1.16 7.42
CA TYR A 140 -7.06 -1.15 8.89
C TYR A 140 -7.89 -2.34 9.33
N GLN A 141 -7.36 -3.08 10.29
CA GLN A 141 -7.96 -4.31 10.80
C GLN A 141 -7.72 -4.43 12.31
N ASN A 142 -8.75 -4.78 13.07
CA ASN A 142 -8.60 -5.04 14.51
C ASN A 142 -7.89 -6.39 14.75
N CYS A 143 -7.13 -6.49 15.85
CA CYS A 143 -6.60 -7.76 16.34
C CYS A 143 -7.13 -8.03 17.76
N ASN A 144 -8.35 -8.56 17.86
CA ASN A 144 -9.07 -8.78 19.12
C ASN A 144 -8.27 -9.50 20.22
N VAL A 145 -7.26 -10.30 19.86
CA VAL A 145 -6.50 -11.12 20.82
C VAL A 145 -5.32 -10.36 21.44
N PHE A 146 -4.65 -9.49 20.68
CA PHE A 146 -3.38 -8.88 21.11
C PHE A 146 -3.34 -7.35 20.98
N ASN A 147 -4.22 -6.75 20.18
CA ASN A 147 -4.34 -5.31 20.00
C ASN A 147 -5.81 -4.96 19.77
N ASP A 148 -6.66 -5.28 20.75
CA ASP A 148 -8.09 -5.00 20.67
C ASP A 148 -8.36 -3.49 20.71
N GLY A 149 -9.34 -3.05 19.92
CA GLY A 149 -9.63 -1.63 19.74
C GLY A 149 -8.68 -0.91 18.78
N ALA A 150 -7.85 -1.63 18.00
CA ALA A 150 -7.00 -0.99 16.99
C ALA A 150 -7.88 -0.19 16.01
N PHE A 151 -7.54 1.09 15.80
CA PHE A 151 -8.30 2.04 14.98
C PHE A 151 -9.74 2.30 15.44
N GLU A 152 -10.16 1.92 16.64
CA GLU A 152 -11.53 2.13 17.14
C GLU A 152 -11.92 3.63 17.15
N GLN A 153 -10.97 4.49 17.51
CA GLN A 153 -11.18 5.95 17.54
C GLN A 153 -11.52 6.53 16.16
N ILE A 154 -11.24 5.80 15.07
CA ILE A 154 -11.57 6.20 13.70
C ILE A 154 -12.78 5.41 13.19
N LEU A 155 -12.85 4.10 13.48
CA LEU A 155 -13.75 3.17 12.81
C LEU A 155 -15.06 2.91 13.55
N ALA A 156 -15.14 3.24 14.84
CA ALA A 156 -16.35 3.11 15.64
C ALA A 156 -17.52 3.89 15.01
N LYS A 157 -18.73 3.34 15.12
CA LYS A 157 -19.91 3.84 14.37
C LYS A 157 -20.24 5.31 14.70
N ASP A 158 -20.05 5.72 15.94
CA ASP A 158 -20.26 7.07 16.45
C ASP A 158 -19.11 8.04 16.12
N LYS A 159 -17.92 7.51 15.79
CA LYS A 159 -16.73 8.30 15.44
C LYS A 159 -16.57 8.50 13.95
N ARG A 160 -16.92 7.48 13.16
CA ARG A 160 -16.66 7.40 11.72
C ARG A 160 -17.04 8.66 10.92
N PRO A 161 -18.22 9.29 11.13
CA PRO A 161 -18.59 10.49 10.38
C PRO A 161 -17.62 11.65 10.56
N GLU A 162 -17.05 11.79 11.77
CA GLU A 162 -16.10 12.85 12.13
C GLU A 162 -14.65 12.48 11.82
N MET A 163 -14.35 11.19 11.66
CA MET A 163 -12.98 10.69 11.66
C MET A 163 -12.52 10.11 10.33
N LEU A 164 -13.43 9.76 9.42
CA LEU A 164 -13.05 9.30 8.07
C LEU A 164 -13.17 10.41 7.05
N ILE A 165 -12.10 10.61 6.31
CA ILE A 165 -12.06 11.53 5.16
C ILE A 165 -12.08 10.68 3.89
N ASP A 166 -13.25 10.51 3.29
CA ASP A 166 -13.45 9.71 2.07
C ASP A 166 -12.94 10.49 0.85
N LEU A 167 -11.79 10.09 0.31
CA LEU A 167 -11.16 10.74 -0.83
C LEU A 167 -11.85 10.33 -2.14
N ARG A 168 -12.48 11.30 -2.81
CA ARG A 168 -13.18 11.10 -4.08
C ARG A 168 -12.60 11.96 -5.19
N HIS A 169 -12.15 11.31 -6.25
CA HIS A 169 -11.52 12.00 -7.37
C HIS A 169 -12.46 13.04 -8.02
N GLY A 170 -11.96 14.26 -8.17
CA GLY A 170 -12.68 15.38 -8.78
C GLY A 170 -13.64 16.10 -7.83
N GLU A 171 -13.75 15.68 -6.57
CA GLU A 171 -14.61 16.31 -5.57
C GLU A 171 -13.79 17.12 -4.55
N PRO A 172 -14.32 18.25 -4.04
CA PRO A 172 -13.77 18.90 -2.85
C PRO A 172 -13.73 17.94 -1.67
N ILE A 173 -12.61 17.90 -0.94
CA ILE A 173 -12.46 17.03 0.22
C ILE A 173 -13.28 17.57 1.38
N ARG A 174 -14.37 16.88 1.69
CA ARG A 174 -15.36 17.26 2.71
C ARG A 174 -15.77 16.04 3.53
N PHE A 175 -15.95 16.22 4.83
CA PHE A 175 -16.35 15.17 5.77
C PHE A 175 -17.04 15.77 7.01
N GLY A 176 -17.41 14.93 7.98
CA GLY A 176 -18.27 15.29 9.10
C GLY A 176 -19.74 14.92 8.84
N PRO A 177 -20.58 14.78 9.87
CA PRO A 177 -21.99 14.39 9.76
C PRO A 177 -22.79 15.22 8.74
N ASP A 178 -22.51 16.52 8.68
CA ASP A 178 -23.18 17.49 7.80
C ASP A 178 -22.20 18.08 6.76
N GLY A 179 -21.02 17.48 6.60
CA GLY A 179 -19.96 18.05 5.76
C GLY A 179 -19.41 19.37 6.31
N ASN A 180 -19.41 19.56 7.62
CA ASN A 180 -18.92 20.78 8.26
C ASN A 180 -17.39 20.90 8.24
N HIS A 181 -16.68 19.80 7.96
CA HIS A 181 -15.22 19.79 7.87
C HIS A 181 -14.73 19.63 6.42
N GLY A 182 -13.59 20.24 6.13
CA GLY A 182 -12.93 20.12 4.84
C GLY A 182 -11.42 20.09 4.98
N VAL A 183 -10.73 19.84 3.87
CA VAL A 183 -9.26 19.86 3.82
C VAL A 183 -8.80 20.98 2.89
N VAL A 184 -7.81 21.75 3.33
CA VAL A 184 -7.13 22.80 2.54
C VAL A 184 -5.64 22.53 2.49
N LEU A 185 -4.92 23.19 1.57
CA LEU A 185 -3.46 23.27 1.60
C LEU A 185 -3.04 24.64 2.12
N ASN A 186 -2.11 24.67 3.07
CA ASN A 186 -1.51 25.92 3.52
C ASN A 186 -0.45 26.43 2.52
N GLU A 187 0.16 27.59 2.82
CA GLU A 187 1.19 28.21 1.97
C GLU A 187 2.45 27.36 1.77
N PHE A 188 2.69 26.36 2.63
CA PHE A 188 3.80 25.42 2.56
C PHE A 188 3.44 24.11 1.84
N GLY A 189 2.18 23.95 1.40
CA GLY A 189 1.68 22.74 0.75
C GLY A 189 1.30 21.61 1.71
N GLU A 190 1.12 21.90 3.00
CA GLU A 190 0.68 20.94 4.00
C GLU A 190 -0.85 20.88 4.04
N ALA A 191 -1.40 19.67 4.12
CA ALA A 191 -2.85 19.47 4.25
C ALA A 191 -3.30 19.77 5.68
N GLN A 192 -4.40 20.51 5.83
CA GLN A 192 -4.99 20.88 7.11
C GLN A 192 -6.50 20.70 7.10
N VAL A 193 -7.04 20.19 8.22
CA VAL A 193 -8.49 20.14 8.45
C VAL A 193 -8.97 21.52 8.89
N VAL A 194 -10.06 21.98 8.30
CA VAL A 194 -10.71 23.26 8.62
C VAL A 194 -12.22 23.10 8.77
N ASP A 195 -12.85 24.05 9.46
CA ASP A 195 -14.29 24.22 9.37
C ASP A 195 -14.65 24.91 8.04
N VAL A 196 -15.57 24.32 7.28
CA VAL A 196 -15.99 24.84 5.97
C VAL A 196 -16.65 26.22 6.11
N ALA A 197 -17.32 26.50 7.24
CA ALA A 197 -17.96 27.78 7.49
C ALA A 197 -16.95 28.93 7.60
N ASP A 198 -15.71 28.64 8.02
CA ASP A 198 -14.67 29.65 8.20
C ASP A 198 -13.95 30.00 6.89
N VAL A 199 -13.80 29.05 5.97
CA VAL A 199 -12.99 29.22 4.76
C VAL A 199 -13.81 29.29 3.46
N GLY A 200 -15.05 28.80 3.47
CA GLY A 200 -15.90 28.65 2.28
C GLY A 200 -15.51 27.47 1.39
N GLU A 201 -16.45 27.03 0.54
CA GLU A 201 -16.28 25.83 -0.30
C GLU A 201 -15.17 25.99 -1.36
N ASP A 202 -14.98 27.19 -1.90
CA ASP A 202 -13.98 27.46 -2.95
C ASP A 202 -12.53 27.32 -2.45
N ALA A 203 -12.31 27.35 -1.13
CA ALA A 203 -10.99 27.16 -0.53
C ALA A 203 -10.61 25.67 -0.40
N LEU A 204 -11.59 24.75 -0.48
CA LEU A 204 -11.38 23.34 -0.25
C LEU A 204 -10.51 22.71 -1.34
N LEU A 205 -9.59 21.86 -0.91
CA LEU A 205 -8.77 21.06 -1.80
C LEU A 205 -9.66 20.08 -2.57
N VAL A 206 -9.61 20.13 -3.90
CA VAL A 206 -10.21 19.12 -4.77
C VAL A 206 -9.25 17.94 -4.89
N HIS A 207 -9.73 16.74 -4.55
CA HIS A 207 -8.90 15.54 -4.61
C HIS A 207 -8.65 15.10 -6.05
N ASP A 208 -7.38 14.88 -6.40
CA ASP A 208 -7.00 14.38 -7.71
C ASP A 208 -6.00 13.22 -7.57
N GLU A 209 -6.54 12.00 -7.58
CA GLU A 209 -5.75 10.77 -7.57
C GLU A 209 -4.90 10.56 -8.83
N SER A 210 -5.20 11.26 -9.94
CA SER A 210 -4.54 11.08 -11.22
C SER A 210 -3.29 11.96 -11.40
N ARG A 211 -2.96 12.81 -10.41
CA ARG A 211 -1.82 13.72 -10.46
C ARG A 211 -0.49 12.95 -10.60
N PRO A 212 0.33 13.25 -11.63
CA PRO A 212 1.66 12.64 -11.76
C PRO A 212 2.59 12.97 -10.58
N ASP A 213 2.54 14.19 -10.07
CA ASP A 213 3.32 14.60 -8.89
C ASP A 213 2.71 14.02 -7.59
N PRO A 214 3.47 13.23 -6.81
CA PRO A 214 2.96 12.59 -5.59
C PRO A 214 2.84 13.54 -4.40
N SER A 215 3.28 14.80 -4.48
CA SER A 215 3.29 15.78 -3.38
C SER A 215 1.91 15.93 -2.72
N LEU A 216 0.83 15.97 -3.51
CA LEU A 216 -0.53 16.05 -2.98
C LEU A 216 -0.92 14.80 -2.18
N ALA A 217 -0.64 13.62 -2.76
CA ALA A 217 -0.92 12.35 -2.10
C ALA A 217 -0.13 12.22 -0.79
N PHE A 218 1.11 12.75 -0.75
CA PHE A 218 1.94 12.82 0.45
C PHE A 218 1.36 13.77 1.51
N ALA A 219 0.93 14.96 1.11
CA ALA A 219 0.29 15.91 2.03
C ALA A 219 -0.94 15.27 2.67
N LEU A 220 -1.80 14.63 1.87
CA LEU A 220 -2.98 13.90 2.37
C LEU A 220 -2.61 12.70 3.25
N SER A 221 -1.57 11.93 2.89
CA SER A 221 -1.16 10.78 3.70
C SER A 221 -0.65 11.17 5.09
N ARG A 222 -0.19 12.42 5.25
CA ARG A 222 0.34 12.98 6.49
C ARG A 222 -0.69 13.76 7.32
N LEU A 223 -1.93 13.91 6.83
CA LEU A 223 -3.00 14.58 7.56
C LEU A 223 -3.34 13.87 8.89
N ALA A 224 -3.16 12.55 8.93
CA ALA A 224 -3.24 11.74 10.14
C ALA A 224 -1.85 11.16 10.48
N ASP A 225 -1.29 11.60 11.60
CA ASP A 225 -0.04 11.10 12.16
C ASP A 225 -0.28 10.07 13.29
N GLN A 226 -1.50 10.03 13.83
CA GLN A 226 -1.95 9.15 14.91
C GLN A 226 -3.33 8.56 14.60
N PRO A 227 -3.66 7.37 15.13
CA PRO A 227 -4.96 6.72 14.94
C PRO A 227 -6.12 7.40 15.71
N THR A 228 -5.97 8.68 16.04
CA THR A 228 -6.89 9.51 16.85
C THR A 228 -7.25 10.81 16.14
N THR A 229 -6.80 11.01 14.91
CA THR A 229 -7.03 12.21 14.09
C THR A 229 -7.85 11.86 12.85
N PRO A 230 -8.61 12.81 12.27
CA PRO A 230 -9.34 12.58 11.02
C PRO A 230 -8.43 12.00 9.94
N THR A 231 -8.79 10.82 9.45
CA THR A 231 -7.91 9.95 8.67
C THR A 231 -8.45 9.76 7.26
N PRO A 232 -7.65 10.08 6.23
CA PRO A 232 -8.04 9.82 4.85
C PRO A 232 -8.08 8.34 4.51
N VAL A 233 -9.14 7.96 3.80
CA VAL A 233 -9.39 6.65 3.19
C VAL A 233 -9.79 6.82 1.73
N GLY A 234 -9.73 5.75 0.95
CA GLY A 234 -9.93 5.77 -0.49
C GLY A 234 -8.60 5.73 -1.23
N ILE A 235 -8.60 6.20 -2.47
CA ILE A 235 -7.45 6.14 -3.37
C ILE A 235 -6.71 7.47 -3.29
N PHE A 236 -5.46 7.44 -2.83
CA PHE A 236 -4.59 8.62 -2.76
C PHE A 236 -3.97 8.94 -4.12
N ARG A 237 -3.66 7.89 -4.89
CA ARG A 237 -2.94 7.97 -6.16
C ARG A 237 -3.32 6.80 -7.06
N ALA A 238 -3.52 7.08 -8.34
CA ALA A 238 -3.74 6.12 -9.41
C ALA A 238 -3.24 6.73 -10.74
N VAL A 239 -1.94 6.52 -11.05
CA VAL A 239 -1.26 7.10 -12.22
C VAL A 239 -0.73 6.03 -13.15
N HIS A 240 -0.60 6.36 -14.44
CA HIS A 240 0.00 5.44 -15.40
C HIS A 240 1.52 5.59 -15.49
N ARG A 241 2.24 4.47 -15.48
CA ARG A 241 3.66 4.34 -15.84
C ARG A 241 3.84 3.01 -16.57
N PRO A 242 4.83 2.88 -17.47
CA PRO A 242 5.17 1.58 -18.04
C PRO A 242 5.35 0.51 -16.96
N VAL A 243 4.77 -0.66 -17.21
CA VAL A 243 4.80 -1.82 -16.34
C VAL A 243 6.08 -2.60 -16.63
N TYR A 244 6.75 -3.09 -15.58
CA TYR A 244 8.07 -3.73 -15.71
C TYR A 244 8.06 -4.93 -16.66
N GLU A 245 7.02 -5.75 -16.57
CA GLU A 245 6.83 -6.96 -17.36
C GLU A 245 6.74 -6.65 -18.85
N ASP A 246 5.97 -5.63 -19.22
CA ASP A 246 5.81 -5.22 -20.62
C ASP A 246 7.17 -4.77 -21.20
N LEU A 247 7.94 -3.99 -20.44
CA LEU A 247 9.28 -3.55 -20.83
C LEU A 247 10.28 -4.72 -20.94
N ALA A 248 10.24 -5.65 -19.99
CA ALA A 248 11.10 -6.83 -19.99
C ALA A 248 10.80 -7.74 -21.20
N GLN A 249 9.52 -7.96 -21.52
CA GLN A 249 9.11 -8.74 -22.68
C GLN A 249 9.54 -8.07 -24.00
N GLN A 250 9.39 -6.75 -24.11
CA GLN A 250 9.89 -6.00 -25.28
C GLN A 250 11.40 -6.12 -25.44
N GLN A 251 12.16 -6.07 -24.34
CA GLN A 251 13.61 -6.26 -24.35
C GLN A 251 13.99 -7.68 -24.81
N LEU A 252 13.29 -8.70 -24.33
CA LEU A 252 13.52 -10.10 -24.71
C LEU A 252 13.21 -10.34 -26.20
N ALA A 253 12.07 -9.85 -26.69
CA ALA A 253 11.70 -9.96 -28.10
C ALA A 253 12.75 -9.29 -29.00
N SER A 254 13.17 -8.07 -28.66
CA SER A 254 14.21 -7.33 -29.39
C SER A 254 15.55 -8.08 -29.42
N ALA A 255 15.91 -8.77 -28.33
CA ALA A 255 17.14 -9.57 -28.27
C ALA A 255 17.04 -10.82 -29.15
N GLN A 256 15.88 -11.50 -29.15
CA GLN A 256 15.64 -12.69 -29.97
C GLN A 256 15.63 -12.37 -31.46
N GLU A 257 15.08 -11.23 -31.87
CA GLU A 257 15.12 -10.78 -33.27
C GLU A 257 16.56 -10.56 -33.78
N ARG A 258 17.44 -10.07 -32.91
CA ARG A 258 18.84 -9.75 -33.28
C ARG A 258 19.76 -10.96 -33.22
N SER A 259 19.62 -11.79 -32.20
CA SER A 259 20.57 -12.87 -31.88
C SER A 259 20.01 -14.26 -32.14
N GLY A 260 18.75 -14.37 -32.58
CA GLY A 260 18.03 -15.62 -32.67
C GLY A 260 17.49 -16.10 -31.31
N PRO A 261 16.71 -17.19 -31.29
CA PRO A 261 16.26 -17.81 -30.05
C PRO A 261 17.47 -18.33 -29.27
N GLY A 262 17.56 -17.95 -27.99
CA GLY A 262 18.59 -18.50 -27.10
C GLY A 262 18.33 -19.99 -26.82
N ASP A 263 19.40 -20.79 -26.74
CA ASP A 263 19.35 -22.18 -26.30
C ASP A 263 20.05 -22.32 -24.95
N LEU A 264 19.30 -22.77 -23.94
CA LEU A 264 19.81 -22.89 -22.57
C LEU A 264 20.94 -23.92 -22.48
N LYS A 265 20.84 -25.03 -23.23
CA LYS A 265 21.86 -26.06 -23.23
C LYS A 265 23.17 -25.51 -23.79
N THR A 266 23.12 -24.93 -24.98
CA THR A 266 24.27 -24.25 -25.60
C THR A 266 24.87 -23.19 -24.68
N LEU A 267 24.04 -22.40 -23.98
CA LEU A 267 24.53 -21.39 -23.03
C LEU A 267 25.30 -22.02 -21.87
N ILE A 268 24.75 -23.06 -21.23
CA ILE A 268 25.40 -23.77 -20.13
C ILE A 268 26.70 -24.43 -20.60
N GLU A 269 26.72 -24.95 -21.83
CA GLU A 269 27.87 -25.63 -22.45
C GLU A 269 28.89 -24.68 -23.09
N SER A 270 28.57 -23.39 -23.24
CA SER A 270 29.44 -22.41 -23.93
C SER A 270 30.66 -21.96 -23.11
N GLY A 271 30.72 -22.31 -21.82
CA GLY A 271 31.85 -22.04 -20.95
C GLY A 271 32.90 -23.15 -20.96
N SER A 272 34.05 -22.88 -20.33
CA SER A 272 35.08 -23.91 -20.11
C SER A 272 34.56 -24.97 -19.14
N VAL A 273 34.14 -26.11 -19.67
CA VAL A 273 33.80 -27.31 -18.88
C VAL A 273 35.07 -28.12 -18.61
N TRP A 274 35.23 -28.57 -17.37
CA TRP A 274 36.28 -29.50 -16.97
C TRP A 274 35.65 -30.88 -16.75
N GLU A 275 36.15 -31.91 -17.42
CA GLU A 275 35.84 -33.29 -17.06
C GLU A 275 36.66 -33.69 -15.84
N VAL A 276 35.99 -34.09 -14.77
CA VAL A 276 36.63 -34.71 -13.60
C VAL A 276 36.62 -36.21 -13.84
N SER A 277 37.76 -36.75 -14.25
CA SER A 277 38.02 -38.19 -14.40
C SER A 277 38.71 -38.78 -13.17
#